data_AF-A0A7J3F9F5-F1
#
_entry.id   AF-A0A7J3F9F5-F1
#
_cell.length_a   1.000
_cell.length_b   1.000
_cell.length_c   1.000
_cell.angle_alpha   90.00
_cell.angle_beta   90.00
_cell.angle_gamma   90.00
#
_symmetry.space_group_name_H-M   'P 1'
#
loop_
_entity.id
_entity.type
_entity.pdbx_description
1 polymer ?
#
loop_
_entity_poly.entity_id
_entity_poly.type
_entity_poly.pdbx_seq_one_letter_code
_entity_poly.pdbx_strand_id
1 'polypeptide(L)'
;MGMRLYKKTGNTMQIISFPDEDVEKGGYLIIEDKKAGKSMIVQVIDIQFANIPGIMEELLREPLIDDPIKGEDVDPFDITSHILYVQDARLLICKIHGTMKDGKISPDSSWLPSRTHSVIRKLPIKRLMEASGMRSVLPINLGETIEETPIVIDACNLDGKLNIITGRKGTGKSHLSKILVLGLITHGATVVILDLNGEYKNLGLDVNGERNEFSDKIHVLVPGANFKITLSQASLPVMMRILTYALDLPGTSAREFRHIWRFLEERNILSFHELSEAIRRWQCNQQVKDALFSRYYTLLHSNFFTDNPSEAVDFEVLLRETENSGGGAIILDLSNLSSIDRQIVVEYVLAKLQDLLSQWRIRAVFLFAEEAHLYLRETYWDDVVTRMRHFGVFTTFITNQPNTIRENIYRQADNIFLFNFVNEHDLEIISRAAKVDAETTVSIVRDLPPHYCLILGEVVKDFPIIAKIRQLNVKTMGETRFFFISNHAAEIAGKQEEQAKMN
;
A
#
# COMPACT_ATOMS: atom_id res chain seq x y z
N MET A 1 20.23 10.07 -34.55
CA MET A 1 19.29 11.24 -34.64
C MET A 1 18.64 11.42 -33.27
N GLY A 2 18.33 12.66 -32.85
CA GLY A 2 17.64 12.85 -31.57
C GLY A 2 16.14 12.58 -31.64
N MET A 3 15.52 12.25 -30.50
CA MET A 3 14.06 12.11 -30.36
C MET A 3 13.26 13.27 -31.00
N ARG A 4 12.10 12.97 -31.62
CA ARG A 4 11.24 13.97 -32.30
C ARG A 4 9.76 13.85 -31.95
N LEU A 5 9.09 15.00 -31.86
CA LEU A 5 7.64 15.08 -31.65
C LEU A 5 6.88 14.60 -32.89
N TYR A 6 6.06 13.56 -32.73
CA TYR A 6 5.24 13.00 -33.80
C TYR A 6 3.81 13.56 -33.76
N LYS A 7 3.07 13.30 -32.69
CA LYS A 7 1.63 13.62 -32.60
C LYS A 7 1.21 13.90 -31.16
N LYS A 8 0.22 14.78 -30.96
CA LYS A 8 -0.49 14.96 -29.68
C LYS A 8 -1.96 14.62 -29.89
N THR A 9 -2.52 13.79 -29.02
CA THR A 9 -3.94 13.44 -28.97
C THR A 9 -4.41 13.52 -27.52
N GLY A 10 -5.30 14.47 -27.20
CA GLY A 10 -5.73 14.68 -25.81
C GLY A 10 -4.56 15.02 -24.88
N ASN A 11 -4.38 14.22 -23.81
CA ASN A 11 -3.27 14.28 -22.86
C ASN A 11 -2.08 13.36 -23.22
N THR A 12 -2.13 12.70 -24.39
CA THR A 12 -1.08 11.79 -24.86
C THR A 12 -0.21 12.47 -25.91
N MET A 13 1.11 12.40 -25.73
CA MET A 13 2.15 12.83 -26.65
C MET A 13 2.86 11.60 -27.22
N GLN A 14 3.01 11.55 -28.54
CA GLN A 14 3.75 10.51 -29.25
C GLN A 14 5.08 11.07 -29.72
N ILE A 15 6.17 10.38 -29.39
CA ILE A 15 7.54 10.77 -29.69
C ILE A 15 8.21 9.63 -30.47
N ILE A 16 8.87 9.97 -31.58
CA ILE A 16 9.75 9.02 -32.27
C ILE A 16 11.10 9.05 -31.58
N SER A 17 11.58 7.88 -31.16
CA SER A 17 12.88 7.63 -30.57
C SER A 17 13.66 6.66 -31.44
N PHE A 18 14.98 6.77 -31.43
CA PHE A 18 15.87 5.91 -32.22
C PHE A 18 16.61 4.91 -31.30
N PRO A 19 17.19 3.81 -31.82
CA PRO A 19 17.79 2.76 -31.00
C PRO A 19 18.81 3.24 -29.96
N ASP A 20 19.61 4.26 -30.30
CA ASP A 20 20.68 4.78 -29.44
C ASP A 20 20.19 5.55 -28.20
N GLU A 21 18.90 5.90 -28.14
CA GLU A 21 18.34 6.70 -27.06
C GLU A 21 17.97 5.81 -25.86
N ASP A 22 18.53 6.08 -24.69
CA ASP A 22 18.19 5.37 -23.46
C ASP A 22 16.86 5.88 -22.89
N VAL A 23 15.77 5.17 -23.20
CA VAL A 23 14.41 5.49 -22.77
C VAL A 23 13.71 4.24 -22.25
N GLU A 24 13.15 4.36 -21.05
CA GLU A 24 12.48 3.27 -20.35
C GLU A 24 11.03 3.63 -20.02
N LYS A 25 10.19 2.60 -19.91
CA LYS A 25 8.80 2.73 -19.47
C LYS A 25 8.73 3.23 -18.02
N GLY A 26 7.88 4.23 -17.78
CA GLY A 26 7.77 4.95 -16.52
C GLY A 26 8.76 6.11 -16.36
N GLY A 27 9.78 6.20 -17.22
CA GLY A 27 10.73 7.31 -17.24
C GLY A 27 10.10 8.62 -17.69
N TYR A 28 10.69 9.74 -17.28
CA TYR A 28 10.24 11.08 -17.63
C TYR A 28 11.12 11.69 -18.73
N LEU A 29 10.47 12.40 -19.64
CA LEU A 29 11.11 13.23 -20.65
C LEU A 29 10.69 14.69 -20.46
N ILE A 30 11.59 15.59 -20.83
CA ILE A 30 11.35 17.01 -20.91
C ILE A 30 11.44 17.48 -22.36
N ILE A 31 10.42 18.17 -22.83
CA ILE A 31 10.33 18.76 -24.16
C ILE A 31 10.56 20.27 -24.01
N GLU A 32 11.76 20.75 -24.32
CA GLU A 32 12.18 22.13 -24.13
C GLU A 32 11.98 22.95 -25.41
N ASP A 33 11.07 23.93 -25.39
CA ASP A 33 10.91 24.88 -26.49
C ASP A 33 11.68 26.17 -26.17
N LYS A 34 12.86 26.31 -26.78
CA LYS A 34 13.76 27.45 -26.56
C LYS A 34 13.14 28.78 -26.97
N LYS A 35 12.25 28.79 -27.96
CA LYS A 35 11.61 30.01 -28.46
C LYS A 35 10.51 30.48 -27.52
N ALA A 36 9.77 29.54 -26.94
CA ALA A 36 8.73 29.85 -25.96
C ALA A 36 9.26 30.08 -24.54
N GLY A 37 10.49 29.64 -24.24
CA GLY A 37 11.05 29.67 -22.89
C GLY A 37 10.25 28.79 -21.92
N LYS A 38 9.66 27.70 -22.43
CA LYS A 38 8.82 26.77 -21.68
C LYS A 38 9.24 25.34 -21.99
N SER A 39 8.99 24.46 -21.04
CA SER A 39 9.20 23.03 -21.23
C SER A 39 7.94 22.25 -20.85
N MET A 40 7.73 21.10 -21.48
CA MET A 40 6.63 20.18 -21.15
C MET A 40 7.20 18.91 -20.54
N ILE A 41 6.61 18.45 -19.44
CA ILE A 41 6.99 17.21 -18.76
C ILE A 41 6.05 16.11 -19.23
N VAL A 42 6.62 15.03 -19.73
CA VAL A 42 5.87 13.84 -20.17
C VAL A 42 6.47 12.58 -19.57
N GLN A 43 5.64 11.59 -19.28
CA GLN A 43 6.07 10.28 -18.80
C GLN A 43 5.83 9.23 -19.87
N VAL A 44 6.82 8.38 -20.14
CA VAL A 44 6.69 7.28 -21.10
C VAL A 44 5.81 6.20 -20.47
N ILE A 45 4.63 5.96 -21.03
CA ILE A 45 3.70 4.92 -20.54
C ILE A 45 3.75 3.66 -21.39
N ASP A 46 4.23 3.73 -22.63
CA ASP A 46 4.39 2.58 -23.50
C ASP A 46 5.47 2.83 -24.57
N ILE A 47 6.09 1.76 -25.05
CA ILE A 47 7.13 1.78 -26.08
C ILE A 47 6.77 0.76 -27.15
N GLN A 48 6.54 1.23 -28.37
CA GLN A 48 6.13 0.42 -29.52
C GLN A 48 7.14 0.57 -30.66
N PHE A 49 7.12 -0.32 -31.65
CA PHE A 49 7.81 -0.07 -32.91
C PHE A 49 7.11 1.03 -33.70
N ALA A 50 7.88 1.90 -34.36
CA ALA A 50 7.31 2.89 -35.25
C ALA A 50 6.68 2.21 -36.47
N ASN A 51 5.40 2.45 -36.73
CA ASN A 51 4.73 1.89 -37.90
C ASN A 51 5.13 2.66 -39.16
N ILE A 52 6.12 2.12 -39.89
CA ILE A 52 6.66 2.69 -41.12
C ILE A 52 5.99 1.99 -42.31
N PRO A 53 5.39 2.74 -43.26
CA PRO A 53 4.83 2.14 -44.48
C PRO A 53 5.88 1.30 -45.22
N GLY A 54 5.54 0.08 -45.62
CA GLY A 54 6.44 -0.82 -46.35
C GLY A 54 7.29 -1.74 -45.46
N ILE A 55 7.23 -1.60 -44.13
CA ILE A 55 8.05 -2.40 -43.20
C ILE A 55 7.76 -3.90 -43.30
N MET A 56 6.50 -4.27 -43.47
CA MET A 56 6.09 -5.67 -43.55
C MET A 56 6.60 -6.32 -44.83
N GLU A 57 6.53 -5.61 -45.96
CA GLU A 57 7.06 -6.06 -47.24
C GLU A 57 8.58 -6.23 -47.22
N GLU A 58 9.29 -5.36 -46.49
CA GLU A 58 10.75 -5.45 -46.32
C GLU A 58 11.16 -6.62 -45.41
N LEU A 59 10.52 -6.76 -44.24
CA LEU A 59 10.76 -7.86 -43.30
C LEU A 59 10.44 -9.24 -43.90
N LEU A 60 9.48 -9.31 -44.82
CA LEU A 60 9.17 -10.54 -45.56
C LEU A 60 10.13 -10.82 -46.72
N ARG A 61 10.92 -9.83 -47.16
CA ARG A 61 11.91 -9.98 -48.24
C ARG A 61 13.22 -10.61 -47.74
N GLU A 62 13.65 -10.26 -46.53
CA GLU A 62 14.89 -10.78 -45.92
C GLU A 62 14.99 -12.32 -45.83
N PRO A 63 13.92 -13.08 -45.47
CA PRO A 63 14.01 -14.54 -45.34
C PRO A 63 13.91 -15.30 -46.66
N LEU A 64 13.63 -14.64 -47.79
CA LEU A 64 13.40 -15.30 -49.09
C LEU A 64 14.69 -15.60 -49.86
N ILE A 65 15.85 -15.28 -49.31
CA ILE A 65 17.17 -15.62 -49.87
C ILE A 65 17.66 -16.96 -49.28
N ASP A 66 16.88 -18.02 -49.48
CA ASP A 66 17.29 -19.40 -49.15
C ASP A 66 18.21 -20.01 -50.23
N ASP A 67 18.49 -19.27 -51.31
CA ASP A 67 19.48 -19.64 -52.32
C ASP A 67 20.57 -18.57 -52.33
N PRO A 68 21.83 -18.89 -51.97
CA PRO A 68 22.89 -17.90 -51.92
C PRO A 68 23.27 -17.54 -53.35
N ILE A 69 22.59 -16.54 -53.92
CA ILE A 69 23.12 -15.83 -55.08
C ILE A 69 24.45 -15.26 -54.62
N LYS A 70 25.56 -15.86 -55.08
CA LYS A 70 26.90 -15.35 -54.83
C LYS A 70 27.07 -14.00 -55.55
N GLY A 71 26.70 -12.94 -54.86
CA GLY A 71 27.02 -11.56 -55.20
C GLY A 71 27.68 -10.90 -53.99
N GLU A 72 28.63 -10.01 -54.22
CA GLU A 72 29.03 -9.05 -53.19
C GLU A 72 27.94 -7.98 -53.11
N ASP A 73 27.32 -7.86 -51.94
CA ASP A 73 26.40 -6.76 -51.66
C ASP A 73 27.26 -5.52 -51.39
N VAL A 74 27.32 -4.61 -52.36
CA VAL A 74 28.19 -3.42 -52.32
C VAL A 74 27.33 -2.24 -51.86
N ASP A 75 27.45 -1.88 -50.58
CA ASP A 75 26.79 -0.72 -49.96
C ASP A 75 27.80 0.41 -49.63
N PRO A 76 28.27 1.17 -50.64
CA PRO A 76 29.32 2.17 -50.46
C PRO A 76 28.86 3.41 -49.68
N PHE A 77 27.56 3.55 -49.44
CA PHE A 77 26.95 4.68 -48.71
C PHE A 77 26.33 4.25 -47.39
N ASP A 78 26.47 2.99 -46.99
CA ASP A 78 25.94 2.44 -45.74
C ASP A 78 24.42 2.65 -45.62
N ILE A 79 23.70 2.57 -46.75
CA ILE A 79 22.25 2.80 -46.82
C ILE A 79 21.50 1.73 -46.02
N THR A 80 22.01 0.51 -46.01
CA THR A 80 21.42 -0.63 -45.29
C THR A 80 21.36 -0.36 -43.80
N SER A 81 22.44 0.15 -43.21
CA SER A 81 22.44 0.52 -41.78
C SER A 81 21.47 1.66 -41.47
N HIS A 82 21.29 2.61 -42.39
CA HIS A 82 20.31 3.69 -42.22
C HIS A 82 18.86 3.18 -42.32
N ILE A 83 18.60 2.19 -43.19
CA ILE A 83 17.30 1.55 -43.29
C ILE A 83 17.01 0.77 -42.01
N LEU A 84 17.93 -0.10 -41.56
CA LEU A 84 17.81 -0.86 -40.31
C LEU A 84 17.59 0.07 -39.11
N TYR A 85 18.33 1.18 -39.04
CA TYR A 85 18.18 2.18 -37.99
C TYR A 85 16.79 2.85 -37.97
N VAL A 86 16.19 3.03 -39.15
CA VAL A 86 14.81 3.54 -39.28
C VAL A 86 13.80 2.44 -38.92
N GLN A 87 14.02 1.19 -39.33
CA GLN A 87 13.15 0.06 -38.99
C GLN A 87 13.06 -0.17 -37.46
N ASP A 88 14.18 -0.01 -36.76
CA ASP A 88 14.26 -0.12 -35.30
C ASP A 88 13.83 1.15 -34.56
N ALA A 89 13.29 2.16 -35.28
CA ALA A 89 12.75 3.34 -34.64
C ALA A 89 11.55 2.96 -33.74
N ARG A 90 11.51 3.58 -32.56
CA ARG A 90 10.49 3.33 -31.53
C ARG A 90 9.50 4.49 -31.47
N LEU A 91 8.23 4.17 -31.31
CA LEU A 91 7.18 5.10 -30.97
C LEU A 91 6.95 5.07 -29.46
N LEU A 92 7.32 6.15 -28.78
CA LEU A 92 7.05 6.35 -27.37
C LEU A 92 5.65 6.93 -27.20
N ILE A 93 4.81 6.26 -26.43
CA ILE A 93 3.51 6.80 -25.99
C ILE A 93 3.72 7.44 -24.62
N CYS A 94 3.52 8.75 -24.53
CA CYS A 94 3.81 9.52 -23.32
C CYS A 94 2.58 10.25 -22.81
N LYS A 95 2.41 10.34 -21.48
CA LYS A 95 1.35 11.15 -20.85
C LYS A 95 1.90 12.48 -20.35
N ILE A 96 1.15 13.55 -20.57
CA ILE A 96 1.55 14.90 -20.19
C ILE A 96 1.19 15.14 -18.72
N HIS A 97 2.18 15.54 -17.92
CA HIS A 97 2.01 15.79 -16.48
C HIS A 97 2.07 17.28 -16.11
N GLY A 98 2.49 18.14 -17.04
CA GLY A 98 2.46 19.58 -16.84
C GLY A 98 3.51 20.31 -17.68
N THR A 99 3.65 21.59 -17.40
CA THR A 99 4.67 22.45 -18.01
C THR A 99 5.60 23.03 -16.95
N MET A 100 6.83 23.34 -17.34
CA MET A 100 7.80 23.99 -16.50
C MET A 100 8.20 25.32 -17.15
N LYS A 101 8.20 26.39 -16.36
CA LYS A 101 8.66 27.71 -16.76
C LYS A 101 9.51 28.30 -15.64
N ASP A 102 10.69 28.81 -15.98
CA ASP A 102 11.62 29.41 -15.02
C ASP A 102 11.92 28.49 -13.80
N GLY A 103 12.03 27.18 -14.06
CA GLY A 103 12.28 26.15 -13.04
C GLY A 103 11.08 25.80 -12.15
N LYS A 104 9.90 26.40 -12.37
CA LYS A 104 8.67 26.09 -11.63
C LYS A 104 7.72 25.24 -12.46
N ILE A 105 7.22 24.17 -11.87
CA ILE A 105 6.21 23.29 -12.46
C ILE A 105 4.83 23.94 -12.33
N SER A 106 4.06 23.87 -13.41
CA SER A 106 2.65 24.24 -13.49
C SER A 106 1.84 23.05 -14.03
N PRO A 107 0.66 22.76 -13.48
CA PRO A 107 -0.22 21.72 -14.01
C PRO A 107 -0.84 22.10 -15.37
N ASP A 108 -0.66 23.34 -15.84
CA ASP A 108 -1.12 23.75 -17.17
C ASP A 108 -0.44 22.93 -18.27
N SER A 109 -1.24 22.19 -19.02
CA SER A 109 -0.85 21.33 -20.14
C SER A 109 -1.49 21.76 -21.47
N SER A 110 -2.12 22.94 -21.52
CA SER A 110 -2.84 23.45 -22.70
C SER A 110 -1.91 23.86 -23.85
N TRP A 111 -0.66 24.21 -23.53
CA TRP A 111 0.34 24.63 -24.51
C TRP A 111 0.91 23.45 -25.30
N LEU A 112 1.18 23.66 -26.59
CA LEU A 112 1.80 22.67 -27.48
C LEU A 112 3.22 23.12 -27.87
N PRO A 113 4.28 22.34 -27.55
CA PRO A 113 5.65 22.65 -27.95
C PRO A 113 5.86 22.62 -29.47
N SER A 114 6.78 23.44 -29.98
CA SER A 114 7.13 23.47 -31.40
C SER A 114 7.82 22.18 -31.86
N ARG A 115 7.37 21.56 -32.96
CA ARG A 115 8.05 20.39 -33.56
C ARG A 115 9.48 20.67 -34.02
N THR A 116 9.77 21.89 -34.46
CA THR A 116 11.05 22.26 -35.07
C THR A 116 12.03 22.88 -34.10
N HIS A 117 11.51 23.52 -33.04
CA HIS A 117 12.33 24.26 -32.08
C HIS A 117 12.43 23.58 -30.71
N SER A 118 11.73 22.45 -30.51
CA SER A 118 11.83 21.68 -29.28
C SER A 118 13.02 20.73 -29.30
N VAL A 119 13.65 20.57 -28.14
CA VAL A 119 14.63 19.53 -27.86
C VAL A 119 14.04 18.61 -26.80
N ILE A 120 14.07 17.30 -27.05
CA ILE A 120 13.56 16.30 -26.12
C ILE A 120 14.75 15.67 -25.41
N ARG A 121 14.67 15.54 -24.08
CA ARG A 121 15.72 14.94 -23.24
C ARG A 121 15.10 14.09 -22.14
N LYS A 122 15.85 13.12 -21.63
CA LYS A 122 15.53 12.43 -20.37
C LYS A 122 15.49 13.44 -19.23
N LEU A 123 14.47 13.37 -18.39
CA LEU A 123 14.34 14.14 -17.16
C LEU A 123 14.56 13.20 -15.98
N PRO A 124 15.76 13.22 -15.35
CA PRO A 124 16.05 12.35 -14.23
C PRO A 124 15.06 12.54 -13.09
N ILE A 125 14.63 11.45 -12.44
CA ILE A 125 13.62 11.51 -11.39
C ILE A 125 14.08 12.41 -10.24
N LYS A 126 15.39 12.41 -9.91
CA LYS A 126 15.97 13.35 -8.94
C LYS A 126 15.63 14.80 -9.24
N ARG A 127 15.80 15.23 -10.49
CA ARG A 127 15.50 16.61 -10.92
C ARG A 127 14.01 16.90 -10.89
N LEU A 128 13.17 15.93 -11.23
CA LEU A 128 11.71 16.05 -11.11
C LEU A 128 11.27 16.23 -9.64
N MET A 129 11.85 15.47 -8.73
CA MET A 129 11.60 15.60 -7.29
C MET A 129 12.02 16.97 -6.74
N GLU A 130 13.21 17.44 -7.14
CA GLU A 130 13.70 18.78 -6.78
C GLU A 130 12.78 19.89 -7.32
N ALA A 131 12.38 19.81 -8.59
CA ALA A 131 11.52 20.80 -9.26
C ALA A 131 10.06 20.79 -8.76
N SER A 132 9.55 19.64 -8.33
CA SER A 132 8.21 19.51 -7.72
C SER A 132 8.16 19.95 -6.26
N GLY A 133 9.31 20.27 -5.66
CA GLY A 133 9.40 20.70 -4.26
C GLY A 133 9.08 19.57 -3.29
N MET A 134 9.41 18.32 -3.62
CA MET A 134 9.47 17.26 -2.63
C MET A 134 10.52 17.63 -1.58
N ARG A 135 10.04 17.91 -0.37
CA ARG A 135 10.85 18.11 0.82
C ARG A 135 10.73 16.87 1.67
N SER A 136 11.76 16.60 2.48
CA SER A 136 11.78 15.46 3.37
C SER A 136 12.19 15.93 4.76
N VAL A 137 11.20 16.42 5.52
CA VAL A 137 11.36 16.84 6.92
C VAL A 137 11.53 15.61 7.80
N LEU A 138 10.69 14.59 7.59
CA LEU A 138 10.74 13.30 8.28
C LEU A 138 10.99 12.17 7.25
N PRO A 139 12.24 11.97 6.82
CA PRO A 139 12.55 11.07 5.70
C PRO A 139 12.26 9.60 6.00
N ILE A 140 11.60 8.92 5.06
CA ILE A 140 11.47 7.46 5.00
C ILE A 140 11.99 6.99 3.66
N ASN A 141 13.11 6.24 3.68
CA ASN A 141 13.69 5.66 2.48
C ASN A 141 12.93 4.38 2.08
N LEU A 142 12.28 4.42 0.92
CA LEU A 142 11.53 3.29 0.36
C LEU A 142 12.41 2.34 -0.46
N GLY A 143 13.52 2.83 -1.00
CA GLY A 143 14.39 2.12 -1.92
C GLY A 143 14.90 3.03 -3.02
N GLU A 144 14.87 2.55 -4.26
CA GLU A 144 15.50 3.23 -5.40
C GLU A 144 14.56 3.28 -6.60
N THR A 145 14.68 4.29 -7.44
CA THR A 145 14.01 4.36 -8.74
C THR A 145 14.64 3.36 -9.72
N ILE A 146 14.05 3.20 -10.90
CA ILE A 146 14.68 2.45 -12.01
C ILE A 146 16.05 3.04 -12.37
N GLU A 147 16.21 4.37 -12.28
CA GLU A 147 17.48 5.09 -12.49
C GLU A 147 18.46 5.02 -11.30
N GLU A 148 18.32 4.05 -10.40
CA GLU A 148 19.16 3.85 -9.19
C GLU A 148 19.25 5.08 -8.27
N THR A 149 18.28 5.99 -8.35
CA THR A 149 18.19 7.16 -7.47
C THR A 149 17.39 6.81 -6.22
N PRO A 150 17.84 7.15 -5.01
CA PRO A 150 17.07 6.90 -3.79
C PRO A 150 15.68 7.56 -3.83
N ILE A 151 14.64 6.80 -3.49
CA ILE A 151 13.27 7.30 -3.33
C ILE A 151 12.95 7.49 -1.84
N VAL A 152 12.98 8.75 -1.41
CA VAL A 152 12.73 9.14 -0.03
C VAL A 152 11.44 9.92 0.04
N ILE A 153 10.50 9.44 0.85
CA ILE A 153 9.23 10.12 1.10
C ILE A 153 9.27 10.83 2.45
N ASP A 154 8.38 11.81 2.66
CA ASP A 154 8.21 12.45 3.96
C ASP A 154 7.10 11.76 4.74
N ALA A 155 7.35 11.43 6.02
CA ALA A 155 6.33 10.87 6.90
C ALA A 155 5.12 11.83 7.06
N CYS A 156 5.32 13.15 6.89
CA CYS A 156 4.23 14.13 6.87
C CYS A 156 3.22 13.88 5.74
N ASN A 157 3.60 13.18 4.68
CA ASN A 157 2.69 12.76 3.61
C ASN A 157 1.88 11.51 3.95
N LEU A 158 2.10 10.91 5.13
CA LEU A 158 1.30 9.81 5.68
C LEU A 158 0.46 10.29 6.88
N ASP A 159 0.94 11.32 7.60
CA ASP A 159 0.26 11.96 8.73
C ASP A 159 -1.04 12.65 8.29
N GLY A 160 -2.17 12.27 8.88
CA GLY A 160 -3.47 12.81 8.47
C GLY A 160 -3.94 12.27 7.13
N LYS A 161 -3.36 11.19 6.58
CA LYS A 161 -3.58 10.70 5.21
C LYS A 161 -4.10 9.27 5.17
N LEU A 162 -4.89 8.98 4.13
CA LEU A 162 -5.37 7.64 3.82
C LEU A 162 -4.46 7.01 2.77
N ASN A 163 -3.90 5.85 3.11
CA ASN A 163 -2.96 5.13 2.25
C ASN A 163 -3.53 3.78 1.85
N ILE A 164 -3.27 3.36 0.61
CA ILE A 164 -3.63 2.02 0.13
C ILE A 164 -2.40 1.35 -0.46
N ILE A 165 -2.10 0.13 -0.02
CA ILE A 165 -1.07 -0.74 -0.57
C ILE A 165 -1.75 -1.96 -1.18
N THR A 166 -1.65 -2.13 -2.49
CA THR A 166 -2.31 -3.24 -3.19
C THR A 166 -1.47 -3.84 -4.31
N GLY A 167 -1.81 -5.07 -4.71
CA GLY A 167 -1.04 -5.89 -5.63
C GLY A 167 -1.19 -7.38 -5.36
N ARG A 168 -0.71 -8.24 -6.26
CA ARG A 168 -0.83 -9.70 -6.13
C ARG A 168 -0.10 -10.25 -4.89
N LYS A 169 -0.43 -11.46 -4.47
CA LYS A 169 0.32 -12.13 -3.38
C LYS A 169 1.78 -12.33 -3.79
N GLY A 170 2.72 -12.09 -2.88
CA GLY A 170 4.16 -12.28 -3.14
C GLY A 170 4.86 -11.14 -3.89
N THR A 171 4.19 -10.01 -4.18
CA THR A 171 4.82 -8.91 -4.94
C THR A 171 5.64 -7.92 -4.12
N GLY A 172 5.57 -7.98 -2.79
CA GLY A 172 6.33 -7.09 -1.90
C GLY A 172 5.50 -6.12 -1.04
N LYS A 173 4.17 -6.19 -1.06
CA LYS A 173 3.27 -5.32 -0.25
C LYS A 173 3.68 -5.23 1.23
N SER A 174 3.83 -6.38 1.89
CA SER A 174 4.20 -6.43 3.31
C SER A 174 5.60 -5.91 3.59
N HIS A 175 6.52 -5.99 2.61
CA HIS A 175 7.84 -5.39 2.74
C HIS A 175 7.75 -3.87 2.76
N LEU A 176 7.03 -3.27 1.80
CA LEU A 176 6.78 -1.83 1.82
C LEU A 176 6.08 -1.39 3.10
N SER A 177 5.03 -2.10 3.51
CA SER A 177 4.32 -1.83 4.75
C SER A 177 5.27 -1.79 5.96
N LYS A 178 6.13 -2.80 6.12
CA LYS A 178 7.15 -2.83 7.19
C LYS A 178 8.14 -1.66 7.12
N ILE A 179 8.57 -1.26 5.92
CA ILE A 179 9.42 -0.06 5.75
C ILE A 179 8.69 1.20 6.26
N LEU A 180 7.42 1.36 5.91
CA LEU A 180 6.62 2.50 6.37
C LEU A 180 6.43 2.48 7.88
N VAL A 181 6.08 1.32 8.45
CA VAL A 181 5.95 1.13 9.90
C VAL A 181 7.24 1.53 10.62
N LEU A 182 8.39 0.99 10.22
CA LEU A 182 9.68 1.28 10.85
C LEU A 182 10.07 2.76 10.67
N GLY A 183 9.85 3.32 9.48
CA GLY A 183 10.10 4.74 9.22
C GLY A 183 9.27 5.65 10.13
N LEU A 184 7.99 5.33 10.34
CA LEU A 184 7.11 6.06 11.25
C LEU A 184 7.57 5.95 12.71
N ILE A 185 7.96 4.76 13.17
CA ILE A 185 8.46 4.54 14.53
C ILE A 185 9.77 5.31 14.78
N THR A 186 10.66 5.37 13.79
CA THR A 186 11.89 6.17 13.88
C THR A 186 11.59 7.65 14.15
N HIS A 187 10.48 8.16 13.59
CA HIS A 187 10.02 9.54 13.80
C HIS A 187 9.07 9.69 15.00
N GLY A 188 9.00 8.70 15.89
CA GLY A 188 8.26 8.78 17.14
C GLY A 188 6.77 8.50 17.05
N ALA A 189 6.30 7.91 15.95
CA ALA A 189 4.88 7.57 15.80
C ALA A 189 4.50 6.30 16.58
N THR A 190 3.26 6.30 17.09
CA THR A 190 2.60 5.09 17.59
C THR A 190 1.86 4.41 16.44
N VAL A 191 2.20 3.16 16.17
CA VAL A 191 1.63 2.36 15.08
C VAL A 191 0.87 1.18 15.66
N VAL A 192 -0.37 0.97 15.22
CA VAL A 192 -1.17 -0.21 15.55
C VAL A 192 -1.32 -1.04 14.27
N ILE A 193 -0.98 -2.33 14.34
CA ILE A 193 -1.04 -3.24 13.19
C ILE A 193 -2.07 -4.33 13.48
N LEU A 194 -3.07 -4.47 12.61
CA LEU A 194 -3.97 -5.61 12.58
C LEU A 194 -3.36 -6.66 11.66
N ASP A 195 -2.60 -7.60 12.25
CA ASP A 195 -1.78 -8.57 11.53
C ASP A 195 -2.56 -9.87 11.31
N LEU A 196 -3.14 -10.03 10.13
CA LEU A 196 -3.99 -11.17 9.81
C LEU A 196 -3.17 -12.38 9.39
N ASN A 197 -2.01 -12.17 8.77
CA ASN A 197 -1.15 -13.24 8.29
C ASN A 197 -0.01 -13.60 9.26
N GLY A 198 0.16 -12.82 10.33
CA GLY A 198 1.21 -13.03 11.32
C GLY A 198 2.60 -12.61 10.81
N GLU A 199 2.66 -11.71 9.83
CA GLU A 199 3.89 -11.35 9.13
C GLU A 199 4.75 -10.34 9.89
N TYR A 200 4.21 -9.66 10.90
CA TYR A 200 4.86 -8.55 11.61
C TYR A 200 5.44 -8.97 12.97
N LYS A 201 5.11 -10.15 13.51
CA LYS A 201 5.53 -10.59 14.86
C LYS A 201 7.04 -10.49 15.12
N ASN A 202 7.86 -10.68 14.09
CA ASN A 202 9.31 -10.64 14.18
C ASN A 202 9.93 -9.31 13.75
N LEU A 203 9.16 -8.21 13.69
CA LEU A 203 9.65 -6.91 13.25
C LEU A 203 10.80 -6.38 14.14
N GLY A 204 10.85 -6.81 15.40
CA GLY A 204 11.93 -6.52 16.35
C GLY A 204 13.17 -7.40 16.20
N LEU A 205 13.20 -8.33 15.24
CA LEU A 205 14.32 -9.24 15.01
C LEU A 205 15.01 -8.94 13.67
N ASP A 206 16.33 -9.10 13.61
CA ASP A 206 17.12 -9.03 12.39
C ASP A 206 17.01 -10.33 11.57
N VAL A 207 17.68 -10.39 10.41
CA VAL A 207 17.67 -11.58 9.53
C VAL A 207 18.21 -12.86 10.19
N ASN A 208 19.08 -12.73 11.20
CA ASN A 208 19.64 -13.84 11.94
C ASN A 208 18.73 -14.30 13.10
N GLY A 209 17.71 -13.51 13.42
CA GLY A 209 16.80 -13.75 14.54
C GLY A 209 17.26 -13.11 15.86
N GLU A 210 18.28 -12.27 15.81
CA GLU A 210 18.76 -11.49 16.94
C GLU A 210 17.93 -10.20 17.09
N ARG A 211 17.94 -9.60 18.29
CA ARG A 211 17.21 -8.34 18.53
C ARG A 211 17.80 -7.20 17.68
N ASN A 212 16.94 -6.49 16.97
CA ASN A 212 17.32 -5.29 16.22
C ASN A 212 17.08 -3.99 17.02
N GLU A 213 17.41 -2.83 16.43
CA GLU A 213 17.26 -1.52 17.08
C GLU A 213 15.83 -1.14 17.48
N PHE A 214 14.82 -1.81 16.91
CA PHE A 214 13.42 -1.58 17.19
C PHE A 214 12.84 -2.55 18.23
N SER A 215 13.58 -3.58 18.67
CA SER A 215 13.06 -4.66 19.52
C SER A 215 12.27 -4.16 20.73
N ASP A 216 12.79 -3.14 21.43
CA ASP A 216 12.14 -2.61 22.64
C ASP A 216 10.91 -1.73 22.36
N LYS A 217 10.68 -1.37 21.08
CA LYS A 217 9.52 -0.61 20.59
C LYS A 217 8.45 -1.47 19.95
N ILE A 218 8.65 -2.80 19.87
CA ILE A 218 7.68 -3.72 19.25
C ILE A 218 6.95 -4.50 20.35
N HIS A 219 5.63 -4.30 20.43
CA HIS A 219 4.75 -4.98 21.38
C HIS A 219 3.81 -5.94 20.62
N VAL A 220 4.01 -7.24 20.77
CA VAL A 220 3.16 -8.26 20.13
C VAL A 220 2.07 -8.72 21.09
N LEU A 221 0.82 -8.49 20.70
CA LEU A 221 -0.40 -8.86 21.42
C LEU A 221 -1.13 -9.97 20.66
N VAL A 222 -1.29 -11.11 21.33
CA VAL A 222 -2.01 -12.29 20.85
C VAL A 222 -3.30 -12.41 21.66
N PRO A 223 -4.46 -12.05 21.08
CA PRO A 223 -5.74 -12.08 21.77
C PRO A 223 -6.04 -13.46 22.34
N GLY A 224 -6.46 -13.50 23.61
CA GLY A 224 -6.75 -14.73 24.34
C GLY A 224 -5.55 -15.46 24.93
N ALA A 225 -4.33 -15.04 24.59
CA ALA A 225 -3.10 -15.55 25.19
C ALA A 225 -2.47 -14.49 26.13
N ASN A 226 -1.64 -13.60 25.60
CA ASN A 226 -1.01 -12.51 26.37
C ASN A 226 -1.77 -11.18 26.27
N PHE A 227 -2.87 -11.15 25.51
CA PHE A 227 -3.75 -10.00 25.42
C PHE A 227 -5.18 -10.42 25.76
N LYS A 228 -5.59 -10.13 26.99
CA LYS A 228 -6.97 -10.29 27.46
C LYS A 228 -7.45 -8.99 28.08
N ILE A 229 -8.75 -8.83 28.19
CA ILE A 229 -9.38 -7.64 28.78
C ILE A 229 -10.47 -8.01 29.77
N THR A 230 -10.69 -7.15 30.76
CA THR A 230 -11.87 -7.25 31.62
C THR A 230 -13.07 -6.55 30.98
N LEU A 231 -14.28 -6.88 31.45
CA LEU A 231 -15.48 -6.14 31.04
C LEU A 231 -15.42 -4.65 31.43
N SER A 232 -14.79 -4.33 32.56
CA SER A 232 -14.63 -2.95 33.03
C SER A 232 -13.73 -2.13 32.11
N GLN A 233 -12.66 -2.72 31.58
CA GLN A 233 -11.78 -2.08 30.61
C GLN A 233 -12.46 -1.85 29.25
N ALA A 234 -13.32 -2.78 28.83
CA ALA A 234 -14.12 -2.61 27.63
C ALA A 234 -14.97 -1.35 27.71
N SER A 235 -15.71 -1.15 28.81
CA SER A 235 -16.74 -0.12 28.97
C SER A 235 -17.99 -0.35 28.11
N LEU A 236 -19.11 0.25 28.52
CA LEU A 236 -20.41 0.05 27.85
C LEU A 236 -20.39 0.44 26.36
N PRO A 237 -19.87 1.63 25.93
CA PRO A 237 -19.85 2.00 24.52
C PRO A 237 -19.12 0.98 23.63
N VAL A 238 -17.97 0.48 24.07
CA VAL A 238 -17.19 -0.52 23.32
C VAL A 238 -17.92 -1.85 23.29
N MET A 239 -18.42 -2.33 24.43
CA MET A 239 -19.15 -3.59 24.49
C MET A 239 -20.42 -3.55 23.62
N MET A 240 -21.14 -2.44 23.62
CA MET A 240 -22.29 -2.25 22.74
C MET A 240 -21.91 -2.35 21.27
N ARG A 241 -20.76 -1.78 20.88
CA ARG A 241 -20.26 -1.88 19.51
C ARG A 241 -19.94 -3.31 19.12
N ILE A 242 -19.21 -4.04 19.96
CA ILE A 242 -18.92 -5.47 19.75
C ILE A 242 -20.23 -6.26 19.58
N LEU A 243 -21.17 -6.08 20.50
CA LEU A 243 -22.43 -6.83 20.47
C LEU A 243 -23.28 -6.50 19.24
N THR A 244 -23.40 -5.23 18.87
CA THR A 244 -24.24 -4.81 17.74
C THR A 244 -23.59 -5.09 16.40
N TYR A 245 -22.28 -4.89 16.28
CA TYR A 245 -21.60 -4.88 14.99
C TYR A 245 -20.63 -6.04 14.75
N ALA A 246 -20.11 -6.71 15.76
CA ALA A 246 -19.42 -7.99 15.54
C ALA A 246 -20.40 -9.16 15.67
N LEU A 247 -21.37 -9.05 16.58
CA LEU A 247 -22.25 -10.16 16.97
C LEU A 247 -23.72 -9.99 16.62
N ASP A 248 -24.10 -8.95 15.87
CA ASP A 248 -25.45 -8.72 15.36
C ASP A 248 -26.56 -8.82 16.44
N LEU A 249 -26.32 -8.21 17.60
CA LEU A 249 -27.31 -8.21 18.67
C LEU A 249 -28.54 -7.36 18.27
N PRO A 250 -29.76 -7.93 18.28
CA PRO A 250 -30.96 -7.19 17.92
C PRO A 250 -31.21 -5.95 18.80
N GLY A 251 -31.80 -4.91 18.24
CA GLY A 251 -32.01 -3.63 18.94
C GLY A 251 -32.81 -3.73 20.25
N THR A 252 -33.78 -4.65 20.32
CA THR A 252 -34.54 -4.94 21.55
C THR A 252 -33.65 -5.55 22.63
N SER A 253 -32.86 -6.56 22.28
CA SER A 253 -31.89 -7.20 23.19
C SER A 253 -30.78 -6.26 23.60
N ALA A 254 -30.30 -5.41 22.69
CA ALA A 254 -29.31 -4.37 22.95
C ALA A 254 -29.79 -3.35 24.00
N ARG A 255 -31.10 -3.03 24.01
CA ARG A 255 -31.68 -2.16 25.04
C ARG A 255 -31.64 -2.81 26.42
N GLU A 256 -32.06 -4.07 26.53
CA GLU A 256 -32.02 -4.81 27.79
C GLU A 256 -30.58 -5.01 28.29
N PHE A 257 -29.64 -5.31 27.39
CA PHE A 257 -28.23 -5.41 27.74
C PHE A 257 -27.69 -4.12 28.36
N ARG A 258 -28.05 -2.94 27.82
CA ARG A 258 -27.63 -1.65 28.43
C ARG A 258 -28.13 -1.49 29.85
N HIS A 259 -29.36 -1.93 30.15
CA HIS A 259 -29.90 -1.87 31.50
C HIS A 259 -29.18 -2.84 32.45
N ILE A 260 -28.93 -4.07 31.99
CA ILE A 260 -28.15 -5.07 32.74
C ILE A 260 -26.74 -4.54 33.04
N TRP A 261 -26.05 -4.01 32.04
CA TRP A 261 -24.69 -3.49 32.21
C TRP A 261 -24.65 -2.36 33.23
N ARG A 262 -25.52 -1.35 33.09
CA ARG A 262 -25.57 -0.22 34.04
C ARG A 262 -25.85 -0.67 35.46
N PHE A 263 -26.76 -1.62 35.63
CA PHE A 263 -27.06 -2.21 36.94
C PHE A 263 -25.82 -2.85 37.60
N LEU A 264 -24.99 -3.55 36.82
CA LEU A 264 -23.75 -4.16 37.31
C LEU A 264 -22.64 -3.13 37.55
N GLU A 265 -22.53 -2.15 36.65
CA GLU A 265 -21.54 -1.07 36.68
C GLU A 265 -21.76 -0.14 37.89
N GLU A 266 -23.00 0.29 38.16
CA GLU A 266 -23.37 1.11 39.33
C GLU A 266 -23.05 0.43 40.67
N ARG A 267 -22.98 -0.90 40.67
CA ARG A 267 -22.65 -1.72 41.85
C ARG A 267 -21.18 -2.13 41.93
N ASN A 268 -20.37 -1.78 40.92
CA ASN A 268 -18.97 -2.18 40.79
C ASN A 268 -18.72 -3.69 40.85
N ILE A 269 -19.64 -4.49 40.28
CA ILE A 269 -19.56 -5.97 40.25
C ILE A 269 -19.49 -6.52 38.82
N LEU A 270 -19.00 -5.72 37.88
CA LEU A 270 -18.99 -6.09 36.47
C LEU A 270 -17.96 -7.21 36.18
N SER A 271 -18.44 -8.43 35.96
CA SER A 271 -17.67 -9.62 35.58
C SER A 271 -18.50 -10.51 34.66
N PHE A 272 -17.87 -11.47 33.96
CA PHE A 272 -18.59 -12.47 33.16
C PHE A 272 -19.54 -13.28 34.04
N HIS A 273 -19.08 -13.68 35.23
CA HIS A 273 -19.91 -14.40 36.17
C HIS A 273 -21.20 -13.63 36.50
N GLU A 274 -21.07 -12.38 36.94
CA GLU A 274 -22.21 -11.54 37.34
C GLU A 274 -23.08 -11.14 36.14
N LEU A 275 -22.48 -10.94 34.96
CA LEU A 275 -23.23 -10.71 33.73
C LEU A 275 -24.14 -11.90 33.39
N SER A 276 -23.63 -13.12 33.52
CA SER A 276 -24.41 -14.34 33.25
C SER A 276 -25.59 -14.50 34.22
N GLU A 277 -25.37 -14.21 35.51
CA GLU A 277 -26.40 -14.29 36.54
C GLU A 277 -27.44 -13.17 36.38
N ALA A 278 -27.00 -11.97 36.00
CA ALA A 278 -27.90 -10.87 35.70
C ALA A 278 -28.80 -11.19 34.51
N ILE A 279 -28.25 -11.69 33.39
CA ILE A 279 -29.05 -12.12 32.21
C ILE A 279 -30.07 -13.19 32.61
N ARG A 280 -29.67 -14.18 33.43
CA ARG A 280 -30.55 -15.26 33.91
C ARG A 280 -31.77 -14.70 34.65
N ARG A 281 -31.54 -13.79 35.60
CA ARG A 281 -32.55 -13.25 36.53
C ARG A 281 -33.32 -12.04 35.97
N TRP A 282 -32.82 -11.41 34.91
CA TRP A 282 -33.44 -10.22 34.33
C TRP A 282 -34.88 -10.50 33.89
N GLN A 283 -35.80 -9.58 34.17
CA GLN A 283 -37.21 -9.73 33.80
C GLN A 283 -37.42 -9.24 32.37
N CYS A 284 -37.19 -10.13 31.40
CA CYS A 284 -37.42 -9.87 29.97
C CYS A 284 -37.85 -11.14 29.22
N ASN A 285 -38.26 -10.97 27.96
CA ASN A 285 -38.72 -12.07 27.10
C ASN A 285 -37.63 -13.14 26.91
N GLN A 286 -38.05 -14.41 26.82
CA GLN A 286 -37.11 -15.54 26.67
C GLN A 286 -36.21 -15.40 25.44
N GLN A 287 -36.76 -14.95 24.31
CA GLN A 287 -36.01 -14.69 23.07
C GLN A 287 -34.88 -13.66 23.26
N VAL A 288 -35.09 -12.66 24.14
CA VAL A 288 -34.06 -11.68 24.48
C VAL A 288 -32.96 -12.36 25.30
N LYS A 289 -33.33 -13.15 26.31
CA LYS A 289 -32.35 -13.92 27.11
C LYS A 289 -31.52 -14.86 26.25
N ASP A 290 -32.16 -15.59 25.34
CA ASP A 290 -31.48 -16.54 24.44
C ASP A 290 -30.48 -15.80 23.52
N ALA A 291 -30.87 -14.64 22.99
CA ALA A 291 -29.98 -13.79 22.21
C ALA A 291 -28.78 -13.30 23.03
N LEU A 292 -29.00 -12.83 24.27
CA LEU A 292 -27.94 -12.37 25.16
C LEU A 292 -27.00 -13.51 25.57
N PHE A 293 -27.54 -14.68 25.94
CA PHE A 293 -26.73 -15.84 26.29
C PHE A 293 -25.90 -16.35 25.10
N SER A 294 -26.48 -16.38 23.90
CA SER A 294 -25.75 -16.75 22.68
C SER A 294 -24.49 -15.88 22.51
N ARG A 295 -24.60 -14.55 22.68
CA ARG A 295 -23.45 -13.64 22.54
C ARG A 295 -22.50 -13.72 23.73
N TYR A 296 -23.04 -13.86 24.93
CA TYR A 296 -22.24 -14.10 26.14
C TYR A 296 -21.33 -15.32 25.97
N TYR A 297 -21.84 -16.46 25.49
CA TYR A 297 -21.04 -17.64 25.26
C TYR A 297 -20.01 -17.44 24.15
N THR A 298 -20.34 -16.72 23.08
CA THR A 298 -19.34 -16.35 22.06
C THR A 298 -18.20 -15.53 22.66
N LEU A 299 -18.49 -14.50 23.46
CA LEU A 299 -17.48 -13.70 24.14
C LEU A 299 -16.65 -14.53 25.11
N LEU A 300 -17.28 -15.40 25.89
CA LEU A 300 -16.61 -16.29 26.84
C LEU A 300 -15.64 -17.26 26.13
N HIS A 301 -16.08 -17.87 25.03
CA HIS A 301 -15.28 -18.86 24.29
C HIS A 301 -14.21 -18.24 23.39
N SER A 302 -14.26 -16.93 23.12
CA SER A 302 -13.17 -16.22 22.43
C SER A 302 -11.86 -16.23 23.22
N ASN A 303 -11.91 -16.50 24.53
CA ASN A 303 -10.81 -16.37 25.50
C ASN A 303 -10.19 -14.96 25.60
N PHE A 304 -10.67 -13.99 24.82
CA PHE A 304 -10.17 -12.61 24.81
C PHE A 304 -10.56 -11.86 26.08
N PHE A 305 -11.65 -12.27 26.73
CA PHE A 305 -12.08 -11.67 27.98
C PHE A 305 -11.69 -12.50 29.20
N THR A 306 -11.43 -11.83 30.32
CA THR A 306 -11.09 -12.47 31.59
C THR A 306 -11.71 -11.72 32.77
N ASP A 307 -12.09 -12.48 33.80
CA ASP A 307 -12.47 -11.93 35.10
C ASP A 307 -11.27 -11.78 36.04
N ASN A 308 -10.09 -12.31 35.65
CA ASN A 308 -8.86 -12.19 36.42
C ASN A 308 -8.08 -10.93 36.01
N PRO A 309 -8.02 -9.88 36.85
CA PRO A 309 -7.34 -8.63 36.50
C PRO A 309 -5.83 -8.80 36.25
N SER A 310 -5.19 -9.84 36.80
CA SER A 310 -3.75 -10.08 36.59
C SER A 310 -3.41 -10.59 35.20
N GLU A 311 -4.38 -11.14 34.48
CA GLU A 311 -4.23 -11.59 33.08
C GLU A 311 -4.62 -10.50 32.08
N ALA A 312 -5.26 -9.43 32.54
CA ALA A 312 -5.79 -8.38 31.71
C ALA A 312 -4.71 -7.35 31.37
N VAL A 313 -4.70 -6.92 30.11
CA VAL A 313 -3.81 -5.86 29.62
C VAL A 313 -4.61 -4.58 29.50
N ASP A 314 -4.14 -3.52 30.14
CA ASP A 314 -4.68 -2.19 29.92
C ASP A 314 -4.14 -1.61 28.61
N PHE A 315 -4.97 -1.70 27.57
CA PHE A 315 -4.61 -1.24 26.23
C PHE A 315 -4.35 0.27 26.16
N GLU A 316 -5.00 1.06 27.00
CA GLU A 316 -4.74 2.49 27.05
C GLU A 316 -3.37 2.77 27.64
N VAL A 317 -3.04 2.14 28.78
CA VAL A 317 -1.73 2.29 29.42
C VAL A 317 -0.63 1.93 28.43
N LEU A 318 -0.77 0.80 27.73
CA LEU A 318 0.17 0.39 26.70
C LEU A 318 0.35 1.46 25.61
N LEU A 319 -0.74 1.99 25.05
CA LEU A 319 -0.68 3.03 24.01
C LEU A 319 0.02 4.31 24.50
N ARG A 320 -0.28 4.74 25.73
CA ARG A 320 0.33 5.94 26.32
C ARG A 320 1.80 5.72 26.65
N GLU A 321 2.18 4.55 27.14
CA GLU A 321 3.58 4.18 27.39
C GLU A 321 4.37 4.14 26.07
N THR A 322 3.82 3.55 25.01
CA THR A 322 4.43 3.57 23.67
C THR A 322 4.59 4.99 23.14
N GLU A 323 3.58 5.84 23.27
CA GLU A 323 3.66 7.25 22.85
C GLU A 323 4.73 8.03 23.66
N ASN A 324 4.73 7.90 24.99
CA ASN A 324 5.65 8.59 25.89
C ASN A 324 7.10 8.12 25.74
N SER A 325 7.31 6.88 25.29
CA SER A 325 8.65 6.30 25.06
C SER A 325 9.24 6.66 23.69
N GLY A 326 8.62 7.58 22.96
CA GLY A 326 9.09 8.02 21.64
C GLY A 326 8.66 7.07 20.52
N GLY A 327 7.41 6.61 20.57
CA GLY A 327 6.75 5.80 19.53
C GLY A 327 7.11 4.32 19.56
N GLY A 328 6.38 3.53 18.78
CA GLY A 328 6.53 2.08 18.69
C GLY A 328 5.38 1.42 17.93
N ALA A 329 5.48 0.11 17.71
CA ALA A 329 4.43 -0.67 17.08
C ALA A 329 3.76 -1.63 18.07
N ILE A 330 2.43 -1.59 18.09
CA ILE A 330 1.58 -2.55 18.77
C ILE A 330 0.97 -3.45 17.71
N ILE A 331 1.40 -4.71 17.69
CA ILE A 331 1.03 -5.71 16.70
C ILE A 331 -0.04 -6.60 17.31
N LEU A 332 -1.25 -6.56 16.75
CA LEU A 332 -2.34 -7.44 17.10
C LEU A 332 -2.31 -8.64 16.16
N ASP A 333 -1.84 -9.76 16.66
CA ASP A 333 -1.74 -11.02 15.93
C ASP A 333 -3.11 -11.70 15.84
N LEU A 334 -3.74 -11.61 14.67
CA LEU A 334 -5.06 -12.16 14.38
C LEU A 334 -4.98 -13.50 13.61
N SER A 335 -3.78 -14.01 13.35
CA SER A 335 -3.57 -15.12 12.41
C SER A 335 -4.28 -16.39 12.82
N ASN A 336 -4.33 -16.67 14.14
CA ASN A 336 -4.87 -17.89 14.70
C ASN A 336 -6.32 -17.76 15.20
N LEU A 337 -6.96 -16.62 15.00
CA LEU A 337 -8.33 -16.36 15.46
C LEU A 337 -9.38 -16.79 14.43
N SER A 338 -10.56 -17.19 14.90
CA SER A 338 -11.73 -17.40 14.04
C SER A 338 -12.22 -16.07 13.46
N SER A 339 -12.99 -16.09 12.36
CA SER A 339 -13.52 -14.85 11.77
C SER A 339 -14.34 -14.00 12.73
N ILE A 340 -15.09 -14.65 13.64
CA ILE A 340 -15.91 -13.95 14.65
C ILE A 340 -15.01 -13.33 15.72
N ASP A 341 -14.01 -14.07 16.22
CA ASP A 341 -13.07 -13.55 17.23
C ASP A 341 -12.24 -12.39 16.68
N ARG A 342 -11.85 -12.46 15.40
CA ARG A 342 -11.20 -11.34 14.70
C ARG A 342 -12.08 -10.09 14.71
N GLN A 343 -13.36 -10.23 14.38
CA GLN A 343 -14.31 -9.10 14.40
C GLN A 343 -14.48 -8.54 15.82
N ILE A 344 -14.55 -9.39 16.84
CA ILE A 344 -14.64 -8.96 18.25
C ILE A 344 -13.41 -8.12 18.64
N VAL A 345 -12.20 -8.62 18.38
CA VAL A 345 -10.94 -7.96 18.74
C VAL A 345 -10.77 -6.65 17.97
N VAL A 346 -11.00 -6.67 16.65
CA VAL A 346 -10.89 -5.46 15.82
C VAL A 346 -11.90 -4.42 16.29
N GLU A 347 -13.14 -4.82 16.58
CA GLU A 347 -14.15 -3.87 17.05
C GLU A 347 -13.79 -3.27 18.41
N TYR A 348 -13.26 -4.08 19.32
CA TYR A 348 -12.72 -3.58 20.59
C TYR A 348 -11.63 -2.53 20.35
N VAL A 349 -10.63 -2.84 19.51
CA VAL A 349 -9.48 -1.97 19.25
C VAL A 349 -9.93 -0.66 18.61
N LEU A 350 -10.73 -0.71 17.55
CA LEU A 350 -11.20 0.50 16.86
C LEU A 350 -12.07 1.37 17.77
N ALA A 351 -13.00 0.76 18.51
CA ALA A 351 -13.83 1.48 19.46
C ALA A 351 -12.99 2.13 20.57
N LYS A 352 -11.96 1.43 21.07
CA LYS A 352 -11.11 1.95 22.13
C LYS A 352 -10.19 3.07 21.63
N LEU A 353 -9.59 2.92 20.45
CA LEU A 353 -8.82 4.00 19.82
C LEU A 353 -9.68 5.25 19.63
N GLN A 354 -10.90 5.10 19.10
CA GLN A 354 -11.82 6.22 18.92
C GLN A 354 -12.18 6.89 20.25
N ASP A 355 -12.48 6.13 21.30
CA ASP A 355 -12.79 6.65 22.63
C ASP A 355 -11.60 7.47 23.18
N LEU A 356 -10.40 6.89 23.18
CA LEU A 356 -9.19 7.54 23.69
C LEU A 356 -8.81 8.81 22.92
N LEU A 357 -8.90 8.77 21.59
CA LEU A 357 -8.60 9.92 20.74
C LEU A 357 -9.64 11.03 20.88
N SER A 358 -10.93 10.68 20.96
CA SER A 358 -12.01 11.68 21.15
C SER A 358 -11.88 12.44 22.47
N GLN A 359 -11.28 11.80 23.48
CA GLN A 359 -10.99 12.36 24.78
C GLN A 359 -9.57 12.95 24.89
N TRP A 360 -8.79 12.97 23.80
CA TRP A 360 -7.41 13.46 23.76
C TRP A 360 -6.47 12.77 24.77
N ARG A 361 -6.72 11.49 25.09
CA ARG A 361 -5.88 10.69 26.00
C ARG A 361 -4.61 10.19 25.32
N ILE A 362 -4.63 10.11 23.99
CA ILE A 362 -3.51 9.88 23.08
C ILE A 362 -3.60 10.89 21.93
N ARG A 363 -2.49 11.20 21.26
CA ARG A 363 -2.42 12.28 20.26
C ARG A 363 -2.93 11.85 18.89
N ALA A 364 -2.38 10.76 18.37
CA ALA A 364 -2.70 10.18 17.07
C ALA A 364 -2.12 8.77 16.97
N VAL A 365 -2.61 7.99 16.01
CA VAL A 365 -2.17 6.61 15.77
C VAL A 365 -2.19 6.33 14.28
N PHE A 366 -1.13 5.67 13.79
CA PHE A 366 -1.13 5.08 12.47
C PHE A 366 -1.70 3.65 12.55
N LEU A 367 -2.78 3.39 11.83
CA LEU A 367 -3.42 2.08 11.79
C LEU A 367 -3.07 1.37 10.49
N PHE A 368 -2.36 0.24 10.58
CA PHE A 368 -2.07 -0.63 9.45
C PHE A 368 -3.04 -1.81 9.48
N ALA A 369 -3.96 -1.84 8.52
CA ALA A 369 -5.05 -2.81 8.47
C ALA A 369 -4.83 -3.79 7.31
N GLU A 370 -4.27 -4.96 7.64
CA GLU A 370 -3.99 -6.02 6.67
C GLU A 370 -5.26 -6.80 6.32
N GLU A 371 -5.50 -7.03 5.03
CA GLU A 371 -6.67 -7.73 4.47
C GLU A 371 -7.99 -7.36 5.16
N ALA A 372 -8.18 -6.06 5.37
CA ALA A 372 -9.26 -5.52 6.18
C ALA A 372 -10.67 -5.88 5.67
N HIS A 373 -10.81 -6.28 4.41
CA HIS A 373 -12.05 -6.82 3.85
C HIS A 373 -12.52 -8.13 4.53
N LEU A 374 -11.63 -8.82 5.25
CA LEU A 374 -11.96 -10.06 5.96
C LEU A 374 -12.58 -9.85 7.34
N TYR A 375 -12.50 -8.63 7.90
CA TYR A 375 -13.00 -8.35 9.25
C TYR A 375 -13.72 -6.99 9.41
N LEU A 376 -13.62 -6.06 8.47
CA LEU A 376 -14.38 -4.80 8.51
C LEU A 376 -15.66 -4.90 7.68
N ARG A 377 -16.78 -4.50 8.28
CA ARG A 377 -18.04 -4.33 7.53
C ARG A 377 -18.01 -3.06 6.71
N GLU A 378 -18.85 -3.03 5.69
CA GLU A 378 -19.07 -1.90 4.79
C GLU A 378 -19.21 -0.54 5.49
N THR A 379 -20.03 -0.45 6.53
CA THR A 379 -20.27 0.79 7.28
C THR A 379 -19.05 1.29 8.06
N TYR A 380 -18.13 0.39 8.43
CA TYR A 380 -16.91 0.77 9.15
C TYR A 380 -15.91 1.48 8.28
N TRP A 381 -15.81 1.07 7.02
CA TRP A 381 -14.90 1.72 6.09
C TRP A 381 -15.19 3.21 5.96
N ASP A 382 -16.47 3.57 5.88
CA ASP A 382 -16.88 4.97 5.82
C ASP A 382 -16.52 5.71 7.11
N ASP A 383 -16.72 5.10 8.29
CA ASP A 383 -16.38 5.69 9.60
C ASP A 383 -14.86 5.84 9.78
N VAL A 384 -14.06 4.83 9.40
CA VAL A 384 -12.59 4.85 9.45
C VAL A 384 -12.04 5.96 8.56
N VAL A 385 -12.52 6.03 7.31
CA VAL A 385 -12.02 6.98 6.29
C VAL A 385 -12.39 8.43 6.62
N THR A 386 -13.60 8.66 7.14
CA THR A 386 -14.09 10.02 7.41
C THR A 386 -13.86 10.43 8.86
N ARG A 387 -14.52 9.75 9.79
CA ARG A 387 -14.63 10.17 11.18
C ARG A 387 -13.38 9.85 11.99
N MET A 388 -12.86 8.63 11.90
CA MET A 388 -11.66 8.23 12.67
C MET A 388 -10.42 9.02 12.24
N ARG A 389 -10.33 9.38 10.95
CA ARG A 389 -9.31 10.31 10.45
C ARG A 389 -9.33 11.66 11.15
N HIS A 390 -10.52 12.23 11.39
CA HIS A 390 -10.66 13.47 12.18
C HIS A 390 -10.26 13.31 13.64
N PHE A 391 -10.40 12.11 14.20
CA PHE A 391 -9.94 11.81 15.55
C PHE A 391 -8.44 11.53 15.64
N GLY A 392 -7.70 11.44 14.53
CA GLY A 392 -6.27 11.15 14.54
C GLY A 392 -5.89 9.69 14.31
N VAL A 393 -6.78 8.90 13.68
CA VAL A 393 -6.42 7.58 13.13
C VAL A 393 -6.03 7.72 11.67
N PHE A 394 -4.77 7.48 11.35
CA PHE A 394 -4.26 7.56 9.98
C PHE A 394 -4.09 6.15 9.42
N THR A 395 -4.96 5.78 8.49
CA THR A 395 -5.11 4.39 8.08
C THR A 395 -4.32 4.07 6.82
N THR A 396 -3.64 2.93 6.85
CA THR A 396 -3.03 2.27 5.70
C THR A 396 -3.72 0.93 5.49
N PHE A 397 -4.48 0.82 4.40
CA PHE A 397 -5.10 -0.44 4.00
C PHE A 397 -4.13 -1.25 3.15
N ILE A 398 -3.96 -2.53 3.49
CA ILE A 398 -3.10 -3.44 2.75
C ILE A 398 -3.95 -4.59 2.27
N THR A 399 -4.05 -4.80 0.96
CA THR A 399 -4.84 -5.92 0.44
C THR A 399 -4.28 -6.50 -0.84
N ASN A 400 -4.58 -7.76 -1.11
CA ASN A 400 -4.38 -8.38 -2.40
C ASN A 400 -5.62 -8.38 -3.32
N GLN A 401 -6.77 -7.93 -2.79
CA GLN A 401 -8.06 -7.91 -3.48
C GLN A 401 -8.59 -6.47 -3.58
N PRO A 402 -8.07 -5.67 -4.52
CA PRO A 402 -8.44 -4.26 -4.62
C PRO A 402 -9.95 -4.03 -4.81
N ASN A 403 -10.65 -4.95 -5.47
CA ASN A 403 -12.09 -4.91 -5.70
C ASN A 403 -12.95 -5.04 -4.43
N THR A 404 -12.39 -5.53 -3.31
CA THR A 404 -13.11 -5.62 -2.04
C THR A 404 -13.13 -4.31 -1.27
N ILE A 405 -12.18 -3.41 -1.57
CA ILE A 405 -12.18 -2.04 -1.07
C ILE A 405 -13.16 -1.24 -1.93
N ARG A 406 -14.09 -0.54 -1.27
CA ARG A 406 -15.10 0.27 -1.96
C ARG A 406 -14.46 1.43 -2.73
N GLU A 407 -15.03 1.75 -3.90
CA GLU A 407 -14.54 2.81 -4.79
C GLU A 407 -14.45 4.19 -4.09
N ASN A 408 -15.38 4.47 -3.16
CA ASN A 408 -15.37 5.72 -2.40
C ASN A 408 -14.15 5.88 -1.47
N ILE A 409 -13.53 4.77 -1.05
CA ILE A 409 -12.29 4.76 -0.25
C ILE A 409 -11.11 5.12 -1.15
N TYR A 410 -11.01 4.51 -2.33
CA TYR A 410 -9.97 4.86 -3.30
C TYR A 410 -10.04 6.34 -3.69
N ARG A 411 -11.25 6.89 -3.87
CA ARG A 411 -11.44 8.30 -4.23
C ARG A 411 -10.97 9.27 -3.14
N GLN A 412 -10.92 8.80 -1.90
CA GLN A 412 -10.45 9.55 -0.73
C GLN A 412 -9.00 9.21 -0.35
N ALA A 413 -8.38 8.24 -1.03
CA ALA A 413 -7.00 7.87 -0.78
C ALA A 413 -6.09 9.01 -1.22
N ASP A 414 -5.23 9.46 -0.31
CA ASP A 414 -4.24 10.49 -0.62
C ASP A 414 -3.03 9.86 -1.30
N ASN A 415 -2.71 8.61 -0.97
CA ASN A 415 -1.59 7.86 -1.54
C ASN A 415 -1.99 6.42 -1.88
N ILE A 416 -1.50 5.93 -3.02
CA ILE A 416 -1.70 4.55 -3.45
C ILE A 416 -0.36 3.97 -3.89
N PHE A 417 -0.02 2.82 -3.33
CA PHE A 417 1.16 2.03 -3.65
C PHE A 417 0.73 0.77 -4.39
N LEU A 418 0.96 0.75 -5.71
CA LEU A 418 0.52 -0.31 -6.61
C LEU A 418 1.68 -1.23 -6.98
N PHE A 419 1.63 -2.46 -6.53
CA PHE A 419 2.50 -3.53 -7.02
C PHE A 419 1.85 -4.24 -8.20
N ASN A 420 2.63 -5.10 -8.87
CA ASN A 420 2.17 -5.89 -10.02
C ASN A 420 0.76 -6.46 -9.81
N PHE A 421 -0.11 -6.17 -10.77
CA PHE A 421 -1.49 -6.62 -10.83
C PHE A 421 -1.88 -6.88 -12.29
N VAL A 422 -2.61 -7.97 -12.53
CA VAL A 422 -2.89 -8.44 -13.91
C VAL A 422 -4.32 -8.13 -14.34
N ASN A 423 -5.27 -8.05 -13.41
CA ASN A 423 -6.66 -7.79 -13.74
C ASN A 423 -6.85 -6.31 -14.11
N GLU A 424 -7.12 -6.05 -15.39
CA GLU A 424 -7.33 -4.71 -15.96
C GLU A 424 -8.55 -4.01 -15.34
N HIS A 425 -9.62 -4.75 -15.06
CA HIS A 425 -10.84 -4.15 -14.51
C HIS A 425 -10.60 -3.53 -13.13
N ASP A 426 -9.85 -4.23 -12.28
CA ASP A 426 -9.49 -3.72 -10.96
C ASP A 426 -8.55 -2.51 -11.06
N LEU A 427 -7.61 -2.52 -12.00
CA LEU A 427 -6.71 -1.40 -12.25
C LEU A 427 -7.47 -0.16 -12.76
N GLU A 428 -8.49 -0.34 -13.60
CA GLU A 428 -9.34 0.76 -14.05
C GLU A 428 -10.07 1.43 -12.89
N ILE A 429 -10.65 0.64 -11.97
CA ILE A 429 -11.36 1.15 -10.79
C ILE A 429 -10.40 1.98 -9.93
N ILE A 430 -9.21 1.44 -9.64
CA ILE A 430 -8.21 2.16 -8.84
C ILE A 430 -7.79 3.45 -9.54
N SER A 431 -7.58 3.40 -10.86
CA SER A 431 -7.10 4.55 -11.62
C SER A 431 -8.09 5.70 -11.65
N ARG A 432 -9.37 5.41 -11.88
CA ARG A 432 -10.45 6.42 -11.87
C ARG A 432 -10.48 7.18 -10.55
N ALA A 433 -10.12 6.50 -9.46
CA ALA A 433 -10.14 7.05 -8.12
C ALA A 433 -8.83 7.78 -7.73
N ALA A 434 -7.69 7.40 -8.31
CA ALA A 434 -6.35 7.88 -7.95
C ALA A 434 -5.95 9.26 -8.53
N LYS A 435 -6.85 9.98 -9.23
CA LYS A 435 -6.55 11.20 -10.02
C LYS A 435 -5.47 11.00 -11.11
N VAL A 436 -5.13 9.75 -11.42
CA VAL A 436 -4.15 9.37 -12.45
C VAL A 436 -4.90 8.76 -13.63
N ASP A 437 -4.40 9.01 -14.83
CA ASP A 437 -4.99 8.47 -16.05
C ASP A 437 -4.89 6.93 -16.06
N ALA A 438 -6.01 6.24 -16.34
CA ALA A 438 -6.10 4.79 -16.27
C ALA A 438 -5.15 4.07 -17.23
N GLU A 439 -4.85 4.66 -18.38
CA GLU A 439 -3.89 4.11 -19.34
C GLU A 439 -2.48 4.05 -18.73
N THR A 440 -2.11 5.08 -17.94
CA THR A 440 -0.83 5.14 -17.23
C THR A 440 -0.70 3.98 -16.25
N THR A 441 -1.68 3.83 -15.38
CA THR A 441 -1.67 2.80 -14.34
C THR A 441 -1.69 1.40 -14.96
N VAL A 442 -2.61 1.13 -15.90
CA VAL A 442 -2.75 -0.19 -16.51
C VAL A 442 -1.48 -0.58 -17.27
N SER A 443 -0.94 0.34 -18.08
CA SER A 443 0.25 0.05 -18.87
C SER A 443 1.46 -0.20 -17.98
N ILE A 444 1.71 0.65 -16.98
CA ILE A 444 2.89 0.53 -16.11
C ILE A 444 2.78 -0.67 -15.17
N VAL A 445 1.66 -0.81 -14.44
CA VAL A 445 1.55 -1.78 -13.34
C VAL A 445 1.61 -3.24 -13.81
N ARG A 446 1.12 -3.54 -15.02
CA ARG A 446 1.14 -4.90 -15.57
C ARG A 446 2.55 -5.44 -15.78
N ASP A 447 3.49 -4.57 -16.12
CA ASP A 447 4.87 -4.95 -16.47
C ASP A 447 5.84 -4.79 -15.30
N LEU A 448 5.37 -4.33 -14.14
CA LEU A 448 6.21 -4.17 -12.96
C LEU A 448 6.79 -5.52 -12.51
N PRO A 449 8.12 -5.66 -12.35
CA PRO A 449 8.72 -6.83 -11.75
C PRO A 449 8.33 -6.97 -10.26
N PRO A 450 8.56 -8.16 -9.65
CA PRO A 450 8.42 -8.32 -8.20
C PRO A 450 9.26 -7.28 -7.44
N HIS A 451 8.74 -6.80 -6.30
CA HIS A 451 9.34 -5.75 -5.47
C HIS A 451 9.41 -4.35 -6.11
N TYR A 452 8.90 -4.17 -7.33
CA TYR A 452 8.67 -2.84 -7.88
C TYR A 452 7.24 -2.39 -7.59
N CYS A 453 7.10 -1.10 -7.28
CA CYS A 453 5.84 -0.47 -6.95
C CYS A 453 5.72 0.85 -7.71
N LEU A 454 4.54 1.09 -8.30
CA LEU A 454 4.12 2.39 -8.77
C LEU A 454 3.52 3.16 -7.59
N ILE A 455 4.18 4.25 -7.21
CA ILE A 455 3.79 5.16 -6.13
C ILE A 455 2.97 6.29 -6.74
N LEU A 456 1.77 6.51 -6.20
CA LEU A 456 0.82 7.53 -6.64
C LEU A 456 0.39 8.42 -5.46
N GLY A 457 0.03 9.67 -5.77
CA GLY A 457 -0.60 10.60 -4.84
C GLY A 457 0.34 11.65 -4.25
N GLU A 458 -0.05 12.21 -3.10
CA GLU A 458 0.62 13.37 -2.51
C GLU A 458 2.08 13.11 -2.11
N VAL A 459 2.38 11.87 -1.74
CA VAL A 459 3.71 11.38 -1.37
C VAL A 459 4.75 11.58 -2.47
N VAL A 460 4.33 11.65 -3.72
CA VAL A 460 5.17 11.91 -4.91
C VAL A 460 4.69 13.14 -5.68
N LYS A 461 4.00 14.08 -5.00
CA LYS A 461 3.49 15.32 -5.60
C LYS A 461 2.66 15.08 -6.87
N ASP A 462 1.87 14.02 -6.88
CA ASP A 462 1.03 13.58 -8.00
C ASP A 462 1.81 13.21 -9.29
N PHE A 463 3.14 13.07 -9.22
CA PHE A 463 3.95 12.48 -10.29
C PHE A 463 4.08 10.98 -10.06
N PRO A 464 3.50 10.10 -10.89
CA PRO A 464 3.66 8.66 -10.75
C PRO A 464 5.14 8.25 -10.82
N ILE A 465 5.66 7.60 -9.79
CA ILE A 465 7.07 7.17 -9.72
C ILE A 465 7.12 5.67 -9.50
N ILE A 466 7.94 4.98 -10.29
CA ILE A 466 8.25 3.57 -10.09
C ILE A 466 9.46 3.46 -9.18
N ALA A 467 9.33 2.67 -8.12
CA ALA A 467 10.40 2.40 -7.17
C ALA A 467 10.57 0.89 -6.96
N LYS A 468 11.83 0.45 -6.97
CA LYS A 468 12.28 -0.83 -6.42
C LYS A 468 12.33 -0.69 -4.90
N ILE A 469 11.48 -1.44 -4.22
CA ILE A 469 11.41 -1.43 -2.77
C ILE A 469 12.66 -2.09 -2.19
N ARG A 470 13.32 -1.40 -1.25
CA ARG A 470 14.54 -1.91 -0.62
C ARG A 470 14.26 -3.20 0.16
N GLN A 471 15.30 -4.01 0.29
CA GLN A 471 15.28 -5.12 1.23
C GLN A 471 15.32 -4.60 2.67
N LEU A 472 14.70 -5.35 3.57
CA LEU A 472 14.69 -5.06 5.00
C LEU A 472 15.62 -6.04 5.71
N ASN A 473 16.45 -5.53 6.61
CA ASN A 473 17.26 -6.34 7.51
C ASN A 473 16.43 -6.80 8.73
N VAL A 474 15.25 -7.37 8.49
CA VAL A 474 14.37 -7.89 9.54
C VAL A 474 13.95 -9.32 9.20
N LYS A 475 13.71 -10.14 10.23
CA LYS A 475 13.21 -11.50 10.01
C LYS A 475 11.80 -11.46 9.45
N THR A 476 11.65 -11.75 8.16
CA THR A 476 10.33 -11.83 7.53
C THR A 476 9.69 -13.19 7.81
N MET A 477 8.50 -13.18 8.43
CA MET A 477 7.57 -14.33 8.39
C MET A 477 6.80 -14.29 7.06
N GLY A 478 6.47 -15.47 6.53
CA GLY A 478 5.83 -15.61 5.21
C GLY A 478 6.36 -16.78 4.37
N GLU A 479 7.27 -17.60 4.90
CA GLU A 479 7.68 -18.83 4.21
C GLU A 479 6.45 -19.71 3.96
N THR A 480 6.11 -19.87 2.69
CA THR A 480 5.14 -20.87 2.26
C THR A 480 5.64 -22.21 2.80
N ARG A 481 4.81 -22.91 3.57
CA ARG A 481 5.15 -24.27 4.02
C ARG A 481 5.18 -25.15 2.79
N PHE A 482 6.37 -25.32 2.23
CA PHE A 482 6.55 -26.17 1.05
C PHE A 482 6.53 -27.64 1.48
N PHE A 483 5.79 -28.46 0.75
CA PHE A 483 5.77 -29.91 0.98
C PHE A 483 7.12 -30.56 0.62
N PHE A 484 7.88 -29.97 -0.30
CA PHE A 484 9.17 -30.48 -0.79
C PHE A 484 10.35 -29.65 -0.27
N ILE A 485 10.51 -29.58 1.06
CA ILE A 485 11.54 -28.78 1.73
C ILE A 485 12.95 -29.10 1.21
N SER A 486 13.26 -30.37 0.96
CA SER A 486 14.57 -30.82 0.46
C SER A 486 14.92 -30.25 -0.92
N ASN A 487 13.93 -30.10 -1.79
CA ASN A 487 14.16 -29.65 -3.17
C ASN A 487 14.29 -28.13 -3.24
N HIS A 488 13.52 -27.39 -2.44
CA HIS A 488 13.66 -25.93 -2.37
C HIS A 488 14.90 -25.49 -1.59
N ALA A 489 15.33 -26.23 -0.56
CA ALA A 489 16.59 -25.96 0.12
C ALA A 489 17.79 -26.11 -0.83
N ALA A 490 17.77 -27.10 -1.73
CA ALA A 490 18.79 -27.28 -2.76
C ALA A 490 18.76 -26.17 -3.83
N GLU A 491 17.57 -25.72 -4.23
CA GLU A 491 17.39 -24.58 -5.16
C GLU A 491 17.87 -23.24 -4.57
N ILE A 492 17.59 -22.99 -3.29
CA ILE A 492 18.01 -21.76 -2.59
C ILE A 492 19.53 -21.76 -2.38
N ALA A 493 20.12 -22.91 -2.02
CA ALA A 493 21.57 -23.07 -1.90
C ALA A 493 22.28 -22.87 -3.26
N GLY A 494 21.72 -23.41 -4.35
CA GLY A 494 22.27 -23.23 -5.70
C GLY A 494 22.27 -21.77 -6.17
N LYS A 495 21.20 -21.01 -5.87
CA LYS A 495 21.11 -19.58 -6.21
C LYS A 495 22.08 -18.71 -5.40
N GLN A 496 22.33 -19.05 -4.14
CA GLN A 496 23.32 -18.34 -3.31
C GLN A 496 24.76 -18.61 -3.76
N GLU A 497 25.08 -19.82 -4.23
CA GLU A 497 26.40 -20.13 -4.81
C GLU A 497 26.65 -19.45 -6.17
N GLU A 498 25.62 -19.27 -7.00
CA GLU A 498 25.74 -18.49 -8.26
C GLU A 498 25.94 -17.00 -7.99
N GLN A 499 25.24 -16.42 -7.00
CA GLN A 499 25.41 -15.01 -6.61
C GLN A 499 26.75 -14.73 -5.94
N ALA A 500 27.31 -15.70 -5.20
CA ALA A 500 28.64 -15.59 -4.60
C ALA A 500 29.80 -15.75 -5.63
N LYS A 501 29.52 -16.27 -6.83
CA LYS A 501 30.49 -16.36 -7.94
C LYS A 501 30.43 -15.18 -8.92
N MET A 502 29.42 -14.32 -8.81
CA MET A 502 29.25 -13.11 -9.62
C MET A 502 29.62 -11.80 -8.91
N ASN A 503 29.95 -11.87 -7.60
CA ASN A 503 30.68 -10.83 -6.86
C ASN A 503 32.15 -11.21 -6.76
#